data_AF-A0A848JXP0-F1
#
_entry.id   AF-A0A848JXP0-F1
#
_cell.length_a   1.000
_cell.length_b   1.000
_cell.length_c   1.000
_cell.angle_alpha   90.00
_cell.angle_beta   90.00
_cell.angle_gamma   90.00
#
_symmetry.space_group_name_H-M   'P 1'
#
loop_
_entity.id
_entity.type
_entity.pdbx_description
1 polymer ?
#
loop_
_entity_poly.entity_id
_entity_poly.type
_entity_poly.pdbx_seq_one_letter_code
_entity_poly.pdbx_strand_id
1 'polypeptide(L)'
;MSTLTNPVIDLPEISDMAADDRHAALTYLNDAWVEAVREGLDEDCLVQAALFTALRSLVATYGEAASSEYVARVAERVAAGEYTVVSRSH
;
A
#
# COMPACT_ATOMS: atom_id res chain seq x y z
N MET A 1 5.63 -19.83 -48.36
CA MET A 1 4.59 -19.60 -47.34
C MET A 1 5.27 -19.57 -45.98
N SER A 2 5.82 -18.41 -45.58
CA SER A 2 6.49 -18.26 -44.28
C SER A 2 5.46 -18.10 -43.17
N THR A 3 5.46 -19.02 -42.22
CA THR A 3 4.81 -18.83 -40.91
C THR A 3 5.76 -18.01 -40.04
N LEU A 4 5.50 -16.71 -39.91
CA LEU A 4 6.18 -15.87 -38.94
C LEU A 4 5.71 -16.30 -37.54
N THR A 5 6.58 -16.99 -36.82
CA THR A 5 6.50 -17.16 -35.37
C THR A 5 6.52 -15.78 -34.74
N ASN A 6 5.41 -15.35 -34.18
CA ASN A 6 5.34 -14.15 -33.35
C ASN A 6 6.09 -14.45 -32.04
N PRO A 7 7.19 -13.76 -31.69
CA PRO A 7 7.76 -13.91 -30.37
C PRO A 7 6.80 -13.25 -29.37
N VAL A 8 6.26 -14.05 -28.46
CA VAL A 8 5.60 -13.53 -27.27
C VAL A 8 6.67 -12.76 -26.51
N ILE A 9 6.60 -11.43 -26.55
CA ILE A 9 7.42 -10.56 -25.71
C ILE A 9 6.86 -10.75 -24.30
N ASP A 10 7.56 -11.53 -23.49
CA ASP A 10 7.39 -11.53 -22.04
C ASP A 10 7.99 -10.22 -21.52
N LEU A 11 7.15 -9.26 -21.13
CA LEU A 11 7.56 -7.97 -20.57
C LEU A 11 7.52 -8.03 -19.04
N PRO A 12 8.66 -8.28 -18.37
CA PRO A 12 8.71 -8.30 -16.90
C PRO A 12 8.73 -6.91 -16.21
N GLU A 13 8.71 -5.77 -16.89
CA GLU A 13 9.09 -4.51 -16.23
C GLU A 13 7.98 -3.76 -15.45
N ILE A 14 6.69 -3.89 -15.81
CA ILE A 14 5.66 -2.99 -15.26
C ILE A 14 5.22 -3.39 -13.84
N SER A 15 5.15 -4.70 -13.56
CA SER A 15 4.73 -5.20 -12.25
C SER A 15 5.84 -5.05 -11.20
N ASP A 16 7.09 -5.28 -11.60
CA ASP A 16 8.24 -5.25 -10.70
C ASP A 16 8.57 -3.81 -10.30
N MET A 17 8.50 -2.85 -11.23
CA MET A 17 8.66 -1.42 -10.91
C MET A 17 7.59 -0.89 -9.95
N ALA A 18 6.32 -1.26 -10.14
CA ALA A 18 5.24 -0.82 -9.24
C ALA A 18 5.38 -1.45 -7.85
N ALA A 19 5.89 -2.68 -7.77
CA ALA A 19 6.23 -3.31 -6.51
C ALA A 19 7.41 -2.58 -5.84
N ASP A 20 8.47 -2.26 -6.58
CA ASP A 20 9.64 -1.53 -6.07
C ASP A 20 9.27 -0.12 -5.58
N ASP A 21 8.45 0.63 -6.32
CA ASP A 21 7.97 1.95 -5.91
C ASP A 21 7.16 1.88 -4.62
N ARG A 22 6.31 0.85 -4.49
CA ARG A 22 5.55 0.61 -3.27
C ARG A 22 6.47 0.27 -2.09
N HIS A 23 7.47 -0.58 -2.29
CA HIS A 23 8.43 -0.92 -1.23
C HIS A 23 9.24 0.32 -0.80
N ALA A 24 9.71 1.12 -1.75
CA ALA A 24 10.44 2.35 -1.46
C ALA A 24 9.59 3.35 -0.65
N ALA A 25 8.33 3.54 -1.04
CA ALA A 25 7.40 4.40 -0.29
C ALA A 25 7.14 3.88 1.13
N LEU A 26 6.99 2.56 1.32
CA LEU A 26 6.80 1.96 2.63
C LEU A 26 8.03 2.15 3.52
N THR A 27 9.24 1.95 2.99
CA THR A 27 10.49 2.21 3.74
C THR A 27 10.55 3.67 4.18
N TYR A 28 10.30 4.61 3.27
CA TYR A 28 10.30 6.03 3.60
C TYR A 28 9.29 6.39 4.70
N LEU A 29 8.07 5.85 4.62
CA LEU A 29 7.05 6.06 5.64
C LEU A 29 7.45 5.43 6.98
N ASN A 30 8.06 4.25 6.99
CA ASN A 30 8.53 3.58 8.19
C ASN A 30 9.64 4.38 8.89
N ASP A 31 10.62 4.88 8.13
CA ASP A 31 11.71 5.68 8.69
C ASP A 31 11.17 6.97 9.33
N ALA A 32 10.24 7.65 8.64
CA ALA A 32 9.55 8.81 9.19
C ALA A 32 8.73 8.47 10.45
N TRP A 33 8.15 7.27 10.51
CA TRP A 33 7.39 6.78 11.65
C TRP A 33 8.28 6.56 12.88
N VAL A 34 9.40 5.84 12.70
CA VAL A 34 10.38 5.58 13.76
C VAL A 34 10.88 6.89 14.34
N GLU A 35 11.20 7.85 13.48
CA GLU A 35 11.63 9.19 13.91
C GLU A 35 10.54 9.95 14.65
N ALA A 36 9.30 9.94 14.17
CA ALA A 36 8.19 10.59 14.87
C ALA A 36 8.01 10.03 16.30
N VAL A 37 8.03 8.71 16.46
CA VAL A 37 7.92 8.05 17.76
C VAL A 37 9.14 8.37 18.65
N ARG A 38 10.35 8.42 18.07
CA ARG A 38 11.58 8.80 18.78
C ARG A 38 11.56 10.24 19.30
N GLU A 39 10.91 11.16 18.58
CA GLU A 39 10.67 12.54 19.02
C GLU A 39 9.56 12.65 20.09
N GLY A 40 8.91 11.53 20.46
CA GLY A 40 7.91 11.47 21.52
C GLY A 40 6.47 11.70 21.05
N LEU A 41 6.20 11.60 19.74
CA LEU A 41 4.83 11.59 19.25
C LEU A 41 4.13 10.29 19.67
N ASP A 42 2.89 10.44 20.14
CA ASP A 42 2.03 9.32 20.46
C ASP A 42 1.66 8.53 19.20
N GLU A 43 1.85 7.21 19.25
CA GLU A 43 1.67 6.33 18.10
C GLU A 43 0.21 6.29 17.66
N ASP A 44 -0.75 6.30 18.59
CA ASP A 44 -2.18 6.34 18.28
C ASP A 44 -2.55 7.62 17.52
N CYS A 45 -1.99 8.76 17.93
CA CYS A 45 -2.16 10.04 17.21
C CYS A 45 -1.55 9.97 15.79
N LEU A 46 -0.40 9.32 15.63
CA LEU A 46 0.27 9.16 14.35
C LEU A 46 -0.55 8.29 13.39
N VAL A 47 -1.15 7.20 13.88
CA VAL A 47 -2.09 6.36 13.12
C VAL A 47 -3.27 7.16 12.60
N GLN A 48 -3.90 7.95 13.47
CA GLN A 48 -5.05 8.76 13.07
C GLN A 48 -4.69 9.80 12.01
N ALA A 49 -3.56 10.48 12.18
CA ALA A 49 -3.08 11.48 11.23
C ALA A 49 -2.72 10.87 9.86
N ALA A 50 -2.06 9.71 9.86
CA ALA A 50 -1.72 8.97 8.65
C ALA A 50 -2.97 8.49 7.93
N LEU A 51 -3.95 7.92 8.64
CA LEU A 51 -5.21 7.46 8.06
C LEU A 51 -5.98 8.62 7.45
N PHE A 52 -6.11 9.75 8.15
CA PHE A 52 -6.76 10.94 7.61
C PHE A 52 -6.06 11.43 6.33
N THR A 53 -4.73 11.43 6.31
CA THR A 53 -3.95 11.84 5.13
C THR A 53 -4.06 10.88 3.96
N ALA A 54 -4.13 9.58 4.22
CA ALA A 54 -4.35 8.57 3.19
C ALA A 54 -5.77 8.71 2.60
N LEU A 55 -6.79 8.81 3.45
CA LEU A 55 -8.19 8.93 3.03
C LEU A 55 -8.45 10.22 2.24
N ARG A 56 -7.91 11.36 2.69
CA ARG A 56 -8.06 12.63 1.96
C ARG A 56 -7.43 12.57 0.57
N SER A 57 -6.30 11.88 0.43
CA SER A 57 -5.63 11.69 -0.86
C SER A 57 -6.45 10.79 -1.78
N LEU A 58 -7.01 9.71 -1.23
CA LEU A 58 -7.94 8.81 -1.93
C LEU A 58 -9.14 9.58 -2.49
N VAL A 59 -9.80 10.38 -1.65
CA VAL A 59 -10.95 11.20 -2.05
C VAL A 59 -10.56 12.25 -3.09
N ALA A 60 -9.40 12.90 -2.93
CA ALA A 60 -8.93 13.89 -3.90
C ALA A 60 -8.62 13.29 -5.27
N THR A 61 -8.11 12.06 -5.33
CA THR A 61 -7.76 11.38 -6.59
C THR A 61 -8.95 10.69 -7.25
N TYR A 62 -9.81 10.04 -6.48
CA TYR A 62 -10.85 9.12 -7.00
C TYR A 62 -12.29 9.54 -6.67
N GLY A 63 -12.48 10.52 -5.79
CA GLY A 63 -13.78 10.96 -5.29
C GLY A 63 -14.32 10.13 -4.12
N GLU A 64 -15.34 10.66 -3.45
CA GLU A 64 -15.93 10.10 -2.22
C GLU A 64 -16.50 8.69 -2.41
N ALA A 65 -17.28 8.48 -3.47
CA ALA A 65 -17.98 7.21 -3.69
C ALA A 65 -16.99 6.03 -3.92
N ALA A 66 -16.02 6.23 -4.81
CA ALA A 66 -14.99 5.22 -5.10
C ALA A 66 -14.09 4.96 -3.89
N SER A 67 -13.76 6.01 -3.13
CA SER A 67 -12.96 5.89 -1.91
C SER A 67 -13.70 5.11 -0.82
N SER A 68 -15.00 5.36 -0.65
CA SER A 68 -15.84 4.63 0.30
C SER A 68 -15.90 3.13 -0.01
N GLU A 69 -16.11 2.77 -1.28
CA GLU A 69 -16.09 1.38 -1.72
C GLU A 69 -14.73 0.71 -1.46
N TYR A 70 -13.63 1.40 -1.78
CA TYR A 70 -12.29 0.90 -1.52
C TYR A 70 -12.05 0.64 -0.02
N VAL A 71 -12.43 1.59 0.84
CA VAL A 71 -12.26 1.46 2.30
C VAL A 71 -13.11 0.34 2.88
N ALA A 72 -14.33 0.14 2.38
CA ALA A 72 -15.17 -0.98 2.80
C ALA A 72 -14.48 -2.34 2.57
N ARG A 73 -13.85 -2.51 1.40
CA ARG A 73 -13.07 -3.72 1.09
C ARG A 73 -11.83 -3.87 1.97
N VAL A 74 -11.15 -2.76 2.28
CA VAL A 74 -10.02 -2.79 3.23
C VAL A 74 -10.48 -3.26 4.61
N ALA A 75 -11.65 -2.79 5.08
CA ALA A 75 -12.20 -3.21 6.37
C ALA A 75 -12.51 -4.72 6.39
N GLU A 76 -13.06 -5.28 5.30
CA GLU A 76 -13.28 -6.73 5.17
C GLU A 76 -11.97 -7.52 5.30
N ARG A 77 -10.90 -7.07 4.64
CA ARG A 77 -9.58 -7.70 4.69
C ARG A 77 -8.93 -7.62 6.07
N VAL A 78 -9.10 -6.49 6.77
CA VAL A 78 -8.68 -6.34 8.17
C VAL A 78 -9.43 -7.32 9.07
N ALA A 79 -10.76 -7.42 8.92
CA ALA A 79 -11.57 -8.37 9.68
C ALA A 79 -11.22 -9.83 9.38
N ALA A 80 -10.77 -10.13 8.16
CA ALA A 80 -10.25 -11.44 7.77
C ALA A 80 -8.84 -11.74 8.34
N GLY A 81 -8.20 -10.78 9.02
CA GLY A 81 -6.89 -10.95 9.63
C GLY A 81 -5.72 -10.88 8.64
N GLU A 82 -5.92 -10.39 7.41
CA GLU A 82 -4.87 -10.34 6.38
C GLU A 82 -3.65 -9.46 6.76
N TYR A 83 -3.85 -8.56 7.72
CA TYR A 83 -2.81 -7.65 8.22
C TYR A 83 -2.22 -8.11 9.55
N THR A 84 -2.77 -9.17 10.14
CA THR A 84 -2.18 -9.81 11.33
C THR A 84 -1.03 -10.68 10.86
N VAL A 85 0.18 -10.12 10.84
CA VAL A 85 1.39 -10.92 10.66
C VAL A 85 1.57 -11.72 11.95
N VAL A 86 1.12 -12.98 11.94
CA VAL A 86 1.49 -13.94 12.98
C VAL A 86 3.00 -14.11 12.84
N SER A 87 3.77 -13.42 13.69
CA SER A 87 5.18 -13.71 13.89
C SER A 87 5.24 -15.20 14.21
N ARG A 88 5.66 -16.03 13.25
CA ARG A 88 6.01 -17.41 13.51
C ARG A 88 7.33 -17.36 14.27
N SER A 89 7.26 -17.07 15.56
CA SER A 89 8.36 -17.29 16.48
C SER A 89 8.71 -18.77 16.43
N HIS A 90 9.81 -19.05 15.73
CA HIS A 90 10.58 -20.28 15.85
C HIS A 90 11.65 -20.10 16.92
#